data_AF-A0A842STX3-F1
#
_entry.id   AF-A0A842STX3-F1
#
_cell.length_a   1.000
_cell.length_b   1.000
_cell.length_c   1.000
_cell.angle_alpha   90.00
_cell.angle_beta   90.00
_cell.angle_gamma   90.00
#
_symmetry.space_group_name_H-M   'P 1'
#
loop_
_entity.id
_entity.type
_entity.pdbx_description
1 polymer ?
#
loop_
_entity_poly.entity_id
_entity_poly.type
_entity_poly.pdbx_seq_one_letter_code
_entity_poly.pdbx_strand_id
1 'polypeptide(L)'
;MLLNLFGKKNRFVHDHGQFSGWVIFNSQFIYDFVSDYLSYGSYKTKTVQLKKSVSEYSKEFLEGFFLGLMLSDGHLGDKFSYQTISEDLARNFLDLMRYFGFKPYLSTAKRAKYGWNDLHCIFLNRKHIGRAEAILCAILSKTFYDKTFRELKGIFR
;
A
#
# COMPACT_ATOMS: atom_id res chain seq x y z
N MET A 1 -5.59 -20.04 -1.45
CA MET A 1 -4.15 -19.75 -1.56
C MET A 1 -3.61 -18.89 -0.40
N LEU A 2 -4.35 -17.91 0.16
CA LEU A 2 -3.91 -17.11 1.33
C LEU A 2 -3.70 -17.91 2.64
N LEU A 3 -4.32 -19.08 2.80
CA LEU A 3 -4.29 -19.87 4.03
C LEU A 3 -3.00 -20.69 4.24
N ASN A 4 -2.10 -20.71 3.25
CA ASN A 4 -0.84 -21.45 3.30
C ASN A 4 0.31 -20.60 2.74
N LEU A 5 0.45 -19.40 3.30
CA LEU A 5 1.55 -18.47 3.02
C LEU A 5 2.75 -18.84 3.91
N PHE A 6 3.95 -18.90 3.32
CA PHE A 6 5.20 -19.29 3.99
C PHE A 6 5.17 -20.70 4.61
N GLY A 7 4.38 -21.63 4.04
CA GLY A 7 4.27 -23.01 4.53
C GLY A 7 3.67 -23.13 5.94
N LYS A 8 3.00 -22.09 6.43
CA LYS A 8 2.35 -22.07 7.75
C LYS A 8 0.83 -22.03 7.61
N LYS A 9 0.15 -22.79 8.48
CA LYS A 9 -1.31 -22.78 8.61
C LYS A 9 -1.74 -21.45 9.22
N ASN A 10 -2.44 -20.62 8.45
CA ASN A 10 -2.91 -19.32 8.92
C ASN A 10 -4.28 -19.43 9.58
N ARG A 11 -4.53 -18.63 10.62
CA ARG A 11 -5.86 -18.56 11.25
C ARG A 11 -6.68 -17.50 10.55
N PHE A 12 -7.83 -17.88 10.01
CA PHE A 12 -8.84 -16.93 9.54
C PHE A 12 -9.86 -16.74 10.65
N VAL A 13 -10.09 -15.48 11.05
CA VAL A 13 -11.13 -15.11 12.00
C VAL A 13 -12.10 -14.20 11.27
N HIS A 14 -13.38 -14.53 11.33
CA HIS A 14 -14.44 -13.73 10.73
C HIS A 14 -15.31 -13.17 11.85
N ASP A 15 -15.52 -11.86 11.88
CA ASP A 15 -16.51 -11.23 12.76
C ASP A 15 -17.75 -10.91 11.95
N HIS A 16 -18.78 -11.73 12.16
CA HIS A 16 -20.08 -11.60 11.51
C HIS A 16 -20.83 -10.32 11.91
N GLY A 17 -20.48 -9.67 13.03
CA GLY A 17 -21.11 -8.43 13.48
C GLY A 17 -20.55 -7.17 12.81
N GLN A 18 -19.29 -7.20 12.38
CA GLN A 18 -18.61 -6.02 11.82
C GLN A 18 -18.24 -6.15 10.33
N PHE A 19 -18.70 -7.20 9.65
CA PHE A 19 -18.31 -7.51 8.26
C PHE A 19 -16.78 -7.45 8.06
N SER A 20 -16.02 -7.94 9.05
CA SER A 20 -14.57 -7.88 9.04
C SER A 20 -13.97 -9.28 9.11
N GLY A 21 -12.83 -9.45 8.45
CA GLY A 21 -12.07 -10.69 8.42
C GLY A 21 -10.61 -10.43 8.70
N TRP A 22 -10.01 -11.23 9.57
CA TRP A 22 -8.59 -11.18 9.88
C TRP A 22 -7.92 -12.46 9.43
N VAL A 23 -6.83 -12.31 8.68
CA VAL A 23 -5.85 -13.38 8.47
C VAL A 23 -4.72 -13.14 9.48
N ILE A 24 -4.63 -14.02 10.47
CA ILE A 24 -3.62 -13.92 11.52
C ILE A 24 -2.45 -14.84 11.15
N PHE A 25 -1.28 -14.23 11.00
CA PHE A 25 -0.02 -14.91 10.77
C PHE A 25 0.79 -14.96 12.07
N ASN A 26 0.98 -16.15 12.65
CA ASN A 26 1.92 -16.33 13.75
C ASN A 26 3.28 -16.73 13.19
N SER A 27 4.04 -15.74 12.72
CA SER A 27 5.36 -15.96 12.14
C SER A 27 6.32 -14.85 12.52
N GLN A 28 7.28 -15.19 13.38
CA GLN A 28 8.37 -14.31 13.76
C GLN A 28 9.08 -13.74 12.52
N PHE A 29 9.34 -14.59 11.52
CA PHE A 29 9.91 -14.19 10.24
C PHE A 29 9.15 -13.04 9.55
N ILE A 30 7.81 -13.07 9.52
CA ILE A 30 7.03 -11.99 8.87
C ILE A 30 7.13 -10.71 9.70
N TYR A 31 7.10 -10.85 11.02
CA TYR A 31 7.23 -9.70 11.92
C TYR A 31 8.61 -9.04 11.81
N ASP A 32 9.66 -9.85 11.78
CA ASP A 32 11.05 -9.40 11.61
C ASP A 32 11.21 -8.76 10.24
N PHE A 33 10.75 -9.42 9.17
CA PHE A 33 10.78 -8.88 7.81
C PHE A 33 10.10 -7.51 7.75
N VAL A 34 8.88 -7.36 8.27
CA VAL A 34 8.20 -6.05 8.29
C VAL A 34 9.01 -5.03 9.10
N SER A 35 9.58 -5.47 10.23
CA SER A 35 10.37 -4.61 11.10
C SER A 35 11.71 -4.22 10.48
N ASP A 36 12.28 -4.97 9.54
CA ASP A 36 13.53 -4.61 8.86
C ASP A 36 13.37 -3.37 7.98
N TYR A 37 12.17 -3.18 7.40
CA TYR A 37 11.90 -2.10 6.44
C TYR A 37 11.06 -0.97 7.03
N LEU A 38 10.15 -1.28 7.95
CA LEU A 38 9.20 -0.32 8.52
C LEU A 38 9.54 0.02 9.97
N SER A 39 9.32 1.29 10.31
CA SER A 39 9.29 1.77 11.69
C SER A 39 7.91 2.32 12.02
N TYR A 40 7.51 2.19 13.27
CA TYR A 40 6.26 2.72 13.79
C TYR A 40 6.41 2.99 15.28
N GLY A 41 5.73 4.03 15.77
CA GLY A 41 5.62 4.34 17.19
C GLY A 41 4.50 3.55 17.87
N SER A 42 4.09 4.01 19.06
CA SER A 42 3.04 3.37 19.87
C SER A 42 1.71 3.21 19.12
N TYR A 43 1.37 4.15 18.24
CA TYR A 43 0.19 4.09 17.38
C TYR A 43 0.59 3.69 15.96
N LYS A 44 0.74 2.37 15.73
CA LYS A 44 1.31 1.84 14.48
C LYS A 44 0.66 2.40 13.22
N THR A 45 -0.66 2.45 13.19
CA THR A 45 -1.42 2.93 12.01
C THR A 45 -1.20 4.40 11.68
N LYS A 46 -0.85 5.24 12.67
CA LYS A 46 -0.62 6.68 12.49
C LYS A 46 0.84 7.05 12.22
N THR A 47 1.76 6.13 12.53
CA THR A 47 3.20 6.42 12.60
C THR A 47 4.04 5.48 11.76
N VAL A 48 3.41 4.57 11.03
CA VAL A 48 4.11 3.66 10.12
C VAL A 48 4.82 4.46 9.03
N GLN A 49 6.08 4.13 8.78
CA GLN A 49 6.92 4.73 7.75
C GLN A 49 8.06 3.78 7.34
N LEU A 50 8.71 4.06 6.22
CA LEU A 50 9.98 3.44 5.85
C LEU A 50 11.08 3.91 6.82
N LYS A 51 11.98 3.00 7.20
CA LYS A 51 13.12 3.29 8.08
C LYS A 51 14.20 4.19 7.45
N LYS A 52 14.34 4.11 6.13
CA LYS A 52 15.36 4.83 5.36
C LYS A 52 14.68 5.72 4.32
N SER A 53 15.45 6.61 3.70
CA SER A 53 14.94 7.37 2.56
C SER A 53 14.64 6.43 1.38
N VAL A 54 13.68 6.82 0.53
CA VAL A 54 13.28 6.03 -0.64
C VAL A 54 14.48 5.68 -1.53
N SER A 55 15.42 6.60 -1.70
CA SER A 55 16.64 6.42 -2.51
C SER A 55 17.62 5.38 -1.99
N GLU A 56 17.51 4.96 -0.72
CA GLU A 56 18.42 3.97 -0.12
C GLU A 56 17.94 2.52 -0.30
N TYR A 57 16.73 2.31 -0.78
CA TYR A 57 16.20 0.97 -1.03
C TYR A 57 16.47 0.52 -2.46
N SER A 58 16.56 -0.80 -2.66
CA SER A 58 16.65 -1.38 -4.00
C SER A 58 15.38 -1.09 -4.81
N LYS A 59 15.53 -1.03 -6.14
CA LYS A 59 14.40 -0.81 -7.04
C LYS A 59 13.34 -1.90 -6.88
N GLU A 60 13.76 -3.15 -6.69
CA GLU A 60 12.87 -4.31 -6.51
C GLU A 60 12.01 -4.15 -5.25
N PHE A 61 12.61 -3.69 -4.15
CA PHE A 61 11.85 -3.40 -2.92
C PHE A 61 10.83 -2.29 -3.16
N LEU A 62 11.24 -1.18 -3.79
CA LEU A 62 10.37 -0.04 -4.06
C LEU A 62 9.22 -0.39 -5.00
N GLU A 63 9.46 -1.24 -6.00
CA GLU A 63 8.43 -1.80 -6.87
C GLU A 63 7.42 -2.65 -6.08
N GLY A 64 7.90 -3.57 -5.23
CA GLY A 64 7.04 -4.37 -4.35
C GLY A 64 6.24 -3.51 -3.36
N PHE A 65 6.87 -2.48 -2.80
CA PHE A 65 6.24 -1.54 -1.88
C PHE A 65 5.16 -0.71 -2.58
N PHE A 66 5.44 -0.21 -3.79
CA PHE A 66 4.45 0.50 -4.61
C PHE A 66 3.24 -0.39 -4.91
N LEU A 67 3.48 -1.61 -5.36
CA LEU A 67 2.40 -2.56 -5.65
C LEU A 67 1.58 -2.87 -4.39
N GLY A 68 2.23 -3.12 -3.25
CA GLY A 68 1.56 -3.43 -1.98
C GLY A 68 0.62 -2.31 -1.52
N LEU A 69 1.11 -1.06 -1.52
CA LEU A 69 0.30 0.11 -1.13
C LEU A 69 -0.89 0.32 -2.08
N MET A 70 -0.68 0.08 -3.38
CA MET A 70 -1.75 0.22 -4.37
C MET A 70 -2.79 -0.89 -4.26
N LEU A 71 -2.38 -2.12 -3.95
CA LEU A 71 -3.28 -3.24 -3.73
C LEU A 71 -4.14 -3.04 -2.47
N SER A 72 -3.57 -2.54 -1.37
CA SER A 72 -4.32 -2.30 -0.13
C SER A 72 -5.27 -1.10 -0.25
N ASP A 73 -4.74 0.12 -0.21
CA ASP A 73 -5.50 1.36 -0.02
C ASP A 73 -5.45 2.27 -1.27
N GLY A 74 -4.75 1.82 -2.31
CA GLY A 74 -4.73 2.51 -3.60
C GLY A 74 -6.03 2.34 -4.38
N HIS A 75 -6.31 3.36 -5.18
CA HIS A 75 -7.37 3.39 -6.17
C HIS A 75 -6.77 3.74 -7.54
N LEU A 76 -7.12 2.95 -8.55
CA LEU A 76 -6.70 3.13 -9.95
C LEU A 76 -7.90 2.92 -10.88
N GLY A 77 -8.69 3.98 -11.06
CA GLY A 77 -9.82 4.02 -11.97
C GLY A 77 -9.64 5.14 -13.00
N ASP A 78 -10.58 6.07 -13.01
CA ASP A 78 -10.45 7.34 -13.74
C ASP A 78 -9.54 8.33 -13.01
N LYS A 79 -9.23 8.03 -11.74
CA LYS A 79 -8.31 8.75 -10.88
C LYS A 79 -7.31 7.76 -10.29
N PHE A 80 -6.10 8.24 -10.05
CA PHE A 80 -5.13 7.58 -9.19
C PHE A 80 -5.16 8.26 -7.83
N SER A 81 -5.36 7.49 -6.77
CA SER A 81 -5.19 8.00 -5.42
C SER A 81 -4.69 6.94 -4.45
N TYR A 82 -3.86 7.34 -3.51
CA TYR A 82 -3.54 6.58 -2.32
C TYR A 82 -3.89 7.42 -1.09
N GLN A 83 -4.44 6.79 -0.05
CA GLN A 83 -4.92 7.49 1.13
C GLN A 83 -4.40 6.79 2.37
N THR A 84 -3.92 7.57 3.34
CA THR A 84 -3.43 7.06 4.61
C THR A 84 -3.63 8.07 5.73
N ILE A 85 -3.73 7.59 6.97
CA ILE A 85 -3.75 8.45 8.17
C ILE A 85 -2.35 8.68 8.74
N SER A 86 -1.33 7.98 8.23
CA SER A 86 0.07 8.21 8.57
C SER A 86 0.65 9.29 7.66
N GLU A 87 1.00 10.43 8.22
CA GLU A 87 1.65 11.52 7.47
C GLU A 87 3.00 11.08 6.90
N ASP A 88 3.78 10.33 7.68
CA ASP A 88 5.11 9.85 7.27
C ASP A 88 5.01 8.86 6.11
N LEU A 89 4.05 7.92 6.16
CA LEU A 89 3.80 7.02 5.04
C LEU A 89 3.34 7.79 3.80
N ALA A 90 2.54 8.84 3.97
CA ALA A 90 2.13 9.69 2.85
C ALA A 90 3.32 10.40 2.20
N ARG A 91 4.28 10.89 3.00
CA ARG A 91 5.53 11.50 2.52
C ARG A 91 6.40 10.47 1.82
N ASN A 92 6.58 9.28 2.40
CA ASN A 92 7.32 8.19 1.74
C ASN A 92 6.69 7.81 0.40
N PHE A 93 5.35 7.75 0.32
CA PHE A 93 4.67 7.45 -0.93
C PHE A 93 4.83 8.58 -1.96
N LEU A 94 4.79 9.84 -1.53
CA LEU A 94 5.06 10.98 -2.39
C LEU A 94 6.45 10.90 -3.02
N ASP A 95 7.47 10.57 -2.21
CA ASP A 95 8.85 10.44 -2.66
C ASP A 95 9.07 9.19 -3.52
N LEU A 96 8.39 8.09 -3.23
CA LEU A 96 8.33 6.90 -4.09
C LEU A 96 7.79 7.23 -5.48
N MET A 97 6.69 7.98 -5.55
CA MET A 97 6.11 8.38 -6.82
C MET A 97 7.06 9.33 -7.59
N ARG A 98 7.77 10.22 -6.90
CA ARG A 98 8.81 11.06 -7.51
C ARG A 98 9.99 10.23 -8.01
N TYR A 99 10.41 9.20 -7.27
CA TYR A 99 11.46 8.26 -7.67
C TYR A 99 11.12 7.56 -9.00
N PHE A 100 9.85 7.17 -9.21
CA PHE A 100 9.39 6.65 -10.50
C PHE A 100 9.18 7.74 -11.59
N GLY A 101 9.57 8.98 -11.33
CA GLY A 101 9.48 10.08 -12.28
C GLY A 101 8.06 10.61 -12.49
N PHE A 102 7.20 10.49 -11.48
CA PHE A 102 5.89 11.14 -11.48
C PHE A 102 5.95 12.52 -10.81
N LYS A 103 4.92 13.33 -11.07
CA LYS A 103 4.67 14.61 -10.38
C LYS A 103 3.41 14.50 -9.52
N PRO A 104 3.46 13.78 -8.39
CA PRO A 104 2.32 13.65 -7.50
C PRO A 104 2.06 14.94 -6.73
N TYR A 105 0.85 15.08 -6.19
CA TYR A 105 0.53 16.11 -5.22
C TYR A 105 -0.16 15.50 -4.00
N LEU A 106 0.08 16.11 -2.84
CA LEU A 106 -0.49 15.74 -1.56
C LEU A 106 -1.62 16.72 -1.22
N SER A 107 -2.78 16.19 -0.84
CA SER A 107 -3.86 16.94 -0.22
C SER A 107 -4.17 16.32 1.14
N THR A 108 -4.56 17.13 2.12
CA THR A 108 -4.96 16.64 3.44
C THR A 108 -6.40 17.00 3.71
N ALA A 109 -7.25 15.99 3.90
CA ALA A 109 -8.62 16.19 4.37
C ALA A 109 -8.59 16.33 5.91
N LYS A 110 -8.89 17.54 6.40
CA LYS A 110 -8.99 17.82 7.83
C LYS A 110 -10.28 17.21 8.39
N ARG A 111 -10.16 16.22 9.28
CA ARG A 111 -11.31 15.47 9.81
C ARG A 111 -11.42 15.49 11.34
N ALA A 112 -10.54 16.24 12.00
CA ALA A 112 -10.56 16.40 13.46
C ALA A 112 -11.93 16.86 14.01
N LYS A 113 -12.65 17.70 13.27
CA LYS A 113 -14.02 18.13 13.63
C LYS A 113 -15.05 17.00 13.76
N TYR A 114 -14.74 15.81 13.23
CA TYR A 114 -15.56 14.61 13.32
C TYR A 114 -14.98 13.57 14.30
N GLY A 115 -13.95 13.93 15.08
CA GLY A 115 -13.23 13.00 15.95
C GLY A 115 -12.35 12.00 15.19
N TRP A 116 -12.12 12.20 13.89
CA TRP A 116 -11.33 11.31 13.05
C TRP A 116 -9.92 11.87 12.82
N ASN A 117 -8.96 10.98 12.57
CA ASN A 117 -7.63 11.39 12.14
C ASN A 117 -7.71 12.07 10.76
N ASP A 118 -6.84 13.04 10.52
CA ASP A 118 -6.68 13.64 9.20
C ASP A 118 -6.35 12.55 8.17
N LEU A 119 -6.78 12.76 6.92
CA LEU A 119 -6.51 11.85 5.82
C LEU A 119 -5.57 12.50 4.83
N HIS A 120 -4.43 11.87 4.61
CA HIS A 120 -3.42 12.30 3.66
C HIS A 120 -3.65 11.56 2.35
N CYS A 121 -4.00 12.33 1.30
CA CYS A 121 -4.39 11.82 0.00
C CYS A 121 -3.35 12.21 -1.04
N ILE A 122 -2.70 11.22 -1.65
CA ILE A 122 -1.71 11.39 -2.72
C ILE A 122 -2.40 11.14 -4.04
N PHE A 123 -2.25 12.06 -4.98
CA PHE A 123 -2.88 12.00 -6.29
C PHE A 123 -1.86 12.13 -7.41
N LEU A 124 -2.22 11.60 -8.59
CA LEU A 124 -1.53 11.89 -9.85
C LEU A 124 -2.41 12.68 -10.79
N ASN A 125 -1.76 13.49 -11.63
CA ASN A 125 -2.41 14.06 -12.81
C ASN A 125 -2.89 12.94 -13.76
N ARG A 126 -4.06 13.14 -14.37
CA ARG A 126 -4.72 12.15 -15.23
C ARG A 126 -3.81 11.61 -16.35
N LYS A 127 -2.96 12.47 -16.92
CA LYS A 127 -1.97 12.10 -17.95
C LYS A 127 -0.94 11.05 -17.52
N HIS A 128 -0.76 10.84 -16.22
CA HIS A 128 0.21 9.88 -15.68
C HIS A 128 -0.42 8.55 -15.26
N ILE A 129 -1.75 8.44 -15.24
CA ILE A 129 -2.46 7.25 -14.75
C ILE A 129 -2.10 6.01 -15.57
N GLY A 130 -2.14 6.10 -16.90
CA GLY A 130 -1.79 4.96 -17.78
C GLY A 130 -0.36 4.48 -17.58
N ARG A 131 0.59 5.39 -17.31
CA ARG A 131 1.97 5.02 -16.99
C ARG A 131 2.09 4.34 -15.62
N ALA A 132 1.36 4.81 -14.62
CA ALA A 132 1.32 4.16 -13.31
C ALA A 132 0.72 2.74 -13.40
N GLU A 133 -0.35 2.57 -14.18
CA GLU A 133 -0.95 1.28 -14.48
C GLU A 133 0.03 0.33 -15.17
N ALA A 134 0.74 0.81 -16.20
CA ALA A 134 1.74 0.02 -16.90
C ALA A 134 2.87 -0.45 -15.97
N ILE A 135 3.34 0.40 -15.05
CA ILE A 135 4.34 0.01 -14.04
C ILE A 135 3.78 -1.08 -13.12
N LEU A 136 2.56 -0.91 -12.57
CA LEU A 136 1.95 -1.90 -11.68
C LEU A 136 1.76 -3.25 -12.37
N CYS A 137 1.29 -3.26 -13.62
CA CYS A 137 1.15 -4.48 -14.42
C CYS A 137 2.51 -5.13 -14.72
N ALA A 138 3.56 -4.33 -15.02
CA ALA A 138 4.91 -4.84 -15.24
C ALA A 138 5.55 -5.42 -13.96
N ILE A 139 5.17 -4.92 -12.79
CA ILE A 139 5.60 -5.50 -11.50
C ILE A 139 4.86 -6.82 -11.28
N LEU A 140 3.54 -6.85 -11.50
CA LEU A 140 2.72 -8.05 -11.37
C LEU A 140 3.17 -9.18 -12.31
N SER A 141 3.57 -8.88 -13.54
CA SER A 141 4.05 -9.89 -14.49
C SER A 141 5.36 -10.57 -14.07
N LYS A 142 6.11 -10.00 -13.12
CA LYS A 142 7.29 -10.64 -12.51
C LYS A 142 6.91 -11.63 -11.41
N THR A 143 5.63 -11.69 -11.05
CA THR A 143 5.09 -12.58 -10.02
C THR A 143 4.32 -13.74 -10.66
N PHE A 144 3.88 -14.71 -9.85
CA PHE A 144 3.09 -15.86 -10.32
C PHE A 144 1.61 -15.52 -10.63
N TYR A 145 1.25 -14.24 -10.69
CA TYR A 145 -0.11 -13.81 -10.98
C TYR A 145 -0.26 -13.48 -12.46
N ASP A 146 -1.25 -14.10 -13.10
CA ASP A 146 -1.66 -13.91 -14.50
C ASP A 146 -2.66 -12.76 -14.69
N LYS A 147 -3.09 -12.13 -13.59
CA LYS A 147 -4.09 -11.06 -13.58
C LYS A 147 -3.46 -9.68 -13.65
N THR A 148 -4.14 -8.78 -14.34
CA THR A 148 -3.86 -7.34 -14.32
C THR A 148 -4.16 -6.73 -12.96
N PHE A 149 -3.62 -5.53 -12.71
CA PHE A 149 -3.89 -4.79 -11.47
C PHE A 149 -5.39 -4.53 -11.26
N ARG A 150 -6.13 -4.20 -12.33
CA ARG A 150 -7.58 -3.93 -12.25
C ARG A 150 -8.37 -5.15 -11.85
N GLU A 151 -8.05 -6.31 -12.41
CA GLU A 151 -8.69 -7.58 -12.08
C GLU A 151 -8.44 -7.96 -10.62
N LEU A 152 -7.22 -7.73 -10.10
CA LEU A 152 -6.91 -7.96 -8.69
C LEU A 152 -7.66 -7.01 -7.74
N LYS A 153 -7.90 -5.77 -8.15
CA LYS A 153 -8.70 -4.81 -7.39
C LYS A 153 -10.21 -5.02 -7.53
N GLY A 154 -10.66 -5.97 -8.34
CA GLY A 154 -12.08 -6.17 -8.64
C GLY A 154 -12.70 -4.98 -9.37
N ILE A 155 -11.90 -4.20 -10.10
CA ILE A 155 -12.36 -3.07 -10.91
C ILE A 155 -12.76 -3.63 -12.28
N PHE A 156 -13.97 -4.16 -12.36
CA PHE A 156 -14.58 -4.55 -13.63
C PHE A 156 -15.25 -3.31 -14.23
N ARG A 157 -14.80 -2.89 -15.40
CA ARG A 157 -15.54 -1.92 -16.23
C ARG A 157 -16.62 -2.65 -17.01
#